data_AF-A0A950C194-F1
#
_entry.id   AF-A0A950C194-F1
#
_cell.length_a   1.000
_cell.length_b   1.000
_cell.length_c   1.000
_cell.angle_alpha   90.00
_cell.angle_beta   90.00
_cell.angle_gamma   90.00
#
_symmetry.space_group_name_H-M   'P 1'
#
loop_
_entity.id
_entity.type
_entity.pdbx_description
1 polymer ?
#
loop_
_entity_poly.entity_id
_entity_poly.type
_entity_poly.pdbx_seq_one_letter_code
_entity_poly.pdbx_strand_id
1 'polypeptide(L)'
;MNKFTFALALWAGLVLSLAGPSVHATPIVQDLGTPTMTAAEFNSLFQAIPGAAPIMSSYQFMNTPTTGTVGSQVFQGTGAAAGLYAYAYQIAVNNVSDTSGQPTSVNSATLAFNGTPTPASFTSGSTPSSVYVVTDGQVGSLNVPQAAPGSTIQTPTSVAWMP
;
A
#
# COMPACT_ATOMS: atom_id res chain seq x y z
N MET A 1 8.30 -4.05 -26.13
CA MET A 1 8.34 -3.01 -25.07
C MET A 1 7.32 -3.41 -24.02
N ASN A 2 7.77 -3.89 -22.86
CA ASN A 2 6.91 -4.45 -21.81
C ASN A 2 6.69 -3.37 -20.76
N LYS A 3 5.44 -2.94 -20.57
CA LYS A 3 5.04 -1.99 -19.53
C LYS A 3 4.40 -2.79 -18.41
N PHE A 4 4.99 -2.77 -17.23
CA PHE A 4 4.40 -3.35 -16.02
C PHE A 4 3.90 -2.21 -15.14
N THR A 5 2.67 -2.35 -14.66
CA THR A 5 2.03 -1.38 -13.77
C THR A 5 2.06 -1.94 -12.35
N PHE A 6 2.53 -1.14 -11.41
CA PHE A 6 2.59 -1.52 -10.00
C PHE A 6 2.14 -0.38 -9.10
N ALA A 7 1.38 -0.70 -8.06
CA ALA A 7 0.94 0.22 -7.02
C ALA A 7 1.28 -0.36 -5.63
N LEU A 8 1.92 0.45 -4.78
CA LEU A 8 2.28 0.10 -3.41
C LEU A 8 1.61 1.07 -2.43
N ALA A 9 0.72 0.56 -1.57
CA ALA A 9 0.05 1.34 -0.53
C ALA A 9 0.46 0.81 0.86
N LEU A 10 0.89 1.71 1.74
CA LEU A 10 1.36 1.43 3.10
C LEU A 10 0.43 2.06 4.13
N TRP A 11 -0.04 1.27 5.10
CA TRP A 11 -1.02 1.69 6.11
C TRP A 11 -0.51 1.49 7.54
N ALA A 12 -0.52 2.53 8.37
CA ALA A 12 -0.14 2.44 9.79
C ALA A 12 -1.36 2.25 10.72
N GLY A 13 -1.32 1.34 11.71
CA GLY A 13 -2.44 1.11 12.63
C GLY A 13 -2.13 0.44 13.99
N LEU A 14 -2.91 0.92 14.98
CA LEU A 14 -3.27 0.42 16.33
C LEU A 14 -2.51 0.94 17.57
N VAL A 15 -3.13 1.92 18.27
CA VAL A 15 -2.91 2.22 19.71
C VAL A 15 -4.27 2.37 20.42
N LEU A 16 -4.44 1.73 21.57
CA LEU A 16 -5.61 1.86 22.45
C LEU A 16 -5.54 3.17 23.25
N SER A 17 -6.39 4.16 22.95
CA SER A 17 -6.61 5.31 23.85
C SER A 17 -8.10 5.45 24.19
N LEU A 18 -8.39 5.48 25.49
CA LEU A 18 -9.72 5.74 26.03
C LEU A 18 -9.96 7.27 26.02
N ALA A 19 -10.80 7.77 25.10
CA ALA A 19 -11.47 9.06 25.27
C ALA A 19 -12.79 9.09 24.46
N GLY A 20 -13.86 9.59 25.09
CA GLY A 20 -15.27 9.30 24.77
C GLY A 20 -15.85 9.87 23.46
N PRO A 21 -17.10 9.47 23.11
CA PRO A 21 -17.64 9.66 21.77
C PRO A 21 -18.29 11.04 21.62
N SER A 22 -17.88 11.76 20.57
CA SER A 22 -18.75 12.74 19.90
C SER A 22 -19.12 12.14 18.54
N VAL A 23 -20.40 11.77 18.39
CA VAL A 23 -20.93 11.13 17.18
C VAL A 23 -21.35 12.22 16.21
N HIS A 24 -20.49 12.53 15.25
CA HIS A 24 -20.92 13.09 13.97
C HIS A 24 -21.17 11.93 13.00
N ALA A 25 -22.15 12.07 12.10
CA ALA A 25 -22.31 11.15 10.97
C ALA A 25 -21.11 11.32 10.04
N THR A 26 -20.05 10.57 10.30
CA THR A 26 -18.84 10.54 9.50
C THR A 26 -19.21 10.09 8.09
N PRO A 27 -18.72 10.76 7.02
CA PRO A 27 -18.91 10.25 5.67
C PRO A 27 -18.47 8.78 5.61
N ILE A 28 -19.35 7.92 5.09
CA ILE A 28 -19.17 6.46 5.04
C ILE A 28 -17.87 6.11 4.31
N VAL A 29 -17.49 6.93 3.33
CA VAL A 29 -16.24 6.81 2.58
C VAL A 29 -15.42 8.07 2.83
N GLN A 30 -14.20 7.90 3.33
CA GLN A 30 -13.23 8.96 3.53
C GLN A 30 -12.15 8.86 2.46
N ASP A 31 -11.99 9.92 1.67
CA ASP A 31 -10.82 10.06 0.80
C ASP A 31 -9.60 10.42 1.63
N LEU A 32 -8.57 9.61 1.52
CA LEU A 32 -7.30 9.79 2.19
C LEU A 32 -6.28 10.31 1.19
N GLY A 33 -5.53 11.33 1.63
CA GLY A 33 -4.38 11.79 0.88
C GLY A 33 -3.37 10.66 0.70
N THR A 34 -2.68 10.65 -0.45
CA THR A 34 -1.66 9.66 -0.78
C THR A 34 -0.27 10.32 -0.81
N PRO A 35 0.25 10.82 0.34
CA PRO A 35 1.60 11.36 0.37
C PRO A 35 2.60 10.28 -0.04
N THR A 36 3.59 10.69 -0.82
CA THR A 36 4.68 9.83 -1.23
C THR A 36 5.80 9.85 -0.20
N MET A 37 6.49 8.72 -0.01
CA MET A 37 7.74 8.65 0.74
C MET A 37 8.71 7.70 0.04
N THR A 38 10.00 7.80 0.36
CA THR A 38 11.00 6.89 -0.18
C THR A 38 11.07 5.58 0.60
N ALA A 39 11.56 4.50 -0.01
CA ALA A 39 11.81 3.25 0.70
C ALA A 39 12.85 3.43 1.83
N ALA A 40 13.84 4.30 1.64
CA ALA A 40 14.83 4.57 2.68
C ALA A 40 14.21 5.22 3.92
N GLU A 41 13.33 6.21 3.72
CA GLU A 41 12.57 6.83 4.82
C GLU A 41 11.67 5.79 5.50
N PHE A 42 10.96 4.97 4.73
CA PHE A 42 10.10 3.93 5.29
C PHE A 42 10.90 2.92 6.14
N ASN A 43 11.97 2.36 5.59
CA ASN A 43 12.79 1.36 6.28
C ASN A 43 13.53 1.93 7.51
N SER A 44 13.72 3.26 7.57
CA SER A 44 14.27 3.92 8.76
C SER A 44 13.28 3.98 9.93
N LEU A 45 11.98 4.01 9.61
CA LEU A 45 10.88 4.12 10.57
C LEU A 45 10.24 2.78 10.89
N PHE A 46 10.35 1.81 10.00
CA PHE A 46 9.64 0.54 10.09
C PHE A 46 10.57 -0.62 9.75
N GLN A 47 10.50 -1.67 10.56
CA GLN A 47 11.25 -2.91 10.34
C GLN A 47 10.29 -4.08 10.18
N ALA A 48 10.62 -5.01 9.29
CA ALA A 48 9.81 -6.21 9.12
C ALA A 48 9.74 -6.99 10.44
N ILE A 49 8.56 -7.47 10.81
CA ILE A 49 8.39 -8.22 12.06
C ILE A 49 9.14 -9.56 11.95
N PRO A 50 10.05 -9.89 12.89
CA PRO A 50 10.73 -11.18 12.89
C PRO A 50 9.72 -12.34 12.90
N GLY A 51 9.86 -13.27 11.96
CA GLY A 51 8.96 -14.41 11.82
C GLY A 51 7.67 -14.15 11.03
N ALA A 52 7.37 -12.91 10.65
CA ALA A 52 6.27 -12.59 9.73
C ALA A 52 6.79 -12.55 8.28
N ALA A 53 6.72 -13.69 7.59
CA ALA A 53 7.10 -13.77 6.18
C ALA A 53 6.14 -12.94 5.30
N PRO A 54 6.63 -12.34 4.21
CA PRO A 54 5.76 -11.70 3.23
C PRO A 54 4.80 -12.72 2.62
N ILE A 55 3.53 -12.33 2.48
CA ILE A 55 2.50 -13.12 1.81
C ILE A 55 2.49 -12.71 0.35
N MET A 56 2.73 -13.66 -0.54
CA MET A 56 2.65 -13.48 -1.99
C MET A 56 1.54 -14.35 -2.55
N SER A 57 0.60 -13.76 -3.29
CA SER A 57 -0.44 -14.48 -3.99
C SER A 57 -0.50 -14.05 -5.44
N SER A 58 -0.59 -15.01 -6.36
CA SER A 58 -0.97 -14.71 -7.74
C SER A 58 -2.47 -14.44 -7.82
N TYR A 59 -2.87 -13.62 -8.80
CA TYR A 59 -4.27 -13.45 -9.17
C TYR A 59 -4.42 -13.52 -10.69
N GLN A 60 -5.64 -13.86 -11.11
CA GLN A 60 -6.00 -14.06 -12.49
C GLN A 60 -7.39 -13.46 -12.74
N PHE A 61 -7.53 -12.68 -13.79
CA PHE A 61 -8.82 -12.27 -14.31
C PHE A 61 -9.37 -13.31 -15.29
N MET A 62 -10.68 -13.24 -15.49
CA MET A 62 -11.38 -14.17 -16.37
C MET A 62 -10.73 -14.16 -17.77
N ASN A 63 -10.42 -15.34 -18.30
CA ASN A 63 -9.86 -15.55 -19.64
C ASN A 63 -8.47 -14.94 -19.89
N THR A 64 -7.71 -14.58 -18.85
CA THR A 64 -6.29 -14.23 -18.99
C THR A 64 -5.41 -15.32 -18.38
N PRO A 65 -4.14 -15.48 -18.77
CA PRO A 65 -3.13 -16.14 -17.94
C PRO A 65 -2.97 -15.43 -16.57
N THR A 66 -2.05 -15.87 -15.71
CA THR A 66 -1.74 -15.19 -14.44
C THR A 66 -1.58 -13.68 -14.63
N THR A 67 -2.59 -12.92 -14.20
CA THR A 67 -2.67 -11.47 -14.40
C THR A 67 -1.63 -10.73 -13.60
N GLY A 68 -1.28 -11.23 -12.42
CA GLY A 68 -0.31 -10.55 -11.59
C GLY A 68 -0.09 -11.22 -10.25
N THR A 69 0.56 -10.48 -9.37
CA THR A 69 0.80 -10.89 -7.98
C THR A 69 0.42 -9.77 -7.02
N VAL A 70 -0.08 -10.15 -5.86
CA VAL A 70 -0.24 -9.26 -4.70
C VAL A 70 0.74 -9.73 -3.64
N GLY A 71 1.62 -8.83 -3.22
CA GLY A 71 2.51 -9.02 -2.08
C GLY A 71 2.00 -8.22 -0.89
N SER A 72 2.12 -8.77 0.31
CA SER A 72 1.89 -8.03 1.54
C SER A 72 2.87 -8.41 2.63
N GLN A 73 3.22 -7.44 3.47
CA GLN A 73 4.12 -7.65 4.61
C GLN A 73 3.78 -6.69 5.75
N VAL A 74 3.96 -7.16 6.98
CA VAL A 74 3.73 -6.39 8.20
C VAL A 74 5.06 -5.93 8.79
N PHE A 75 5.06 -4.68 9.23
CA PHE A 75 6.21 -4.00 9.80
C PHE A 75 5.86 -3.44 11.17
N GLN A 76 6.85 -3.39 12.04
CA GLN A 76 6.77 -2.74 13.34
C GLN A 76 7.56 -1.43 13.29
N GLY A 77 6.96 -0.37 13.80
CA GLY A 77 7.56 0.95 13.86
C GLY A 77 8.67 1.04 14.91
N THR A 78 9.70 1.80 14.59
CA THR A 78 10.86 2.10 15.42
C THR A 78 11.06 3.62 15.50
N GLY A 79 11.85 4.10 16.46
CA GLY A 79 12.14 5.52 16.61
C GLY A 79 10.86 6.37 16.71
N ALA A 80 10.66 7.30 15.77
CA ALA A 80 9.50 8.18 15.71
C ALA A 80 8.18 7.45 15.40
N ALA A 81 8.22 6.23 14.85
CA ALA A 81 7.06 5.40 14.59
C ALA A 81 6.85 4.31 15.66
N ALA A 82 7.59 4.34 16.78
CA ALA A 82 7.47 3.35 17.83
C ALA A 82 6.02 3.23 18.34
N GLY A 83 5.53 1.99 18.45
CA GLY A 83 4.15 1.70 18.85
C GLY A 83 3.15 1.62 17.69
N LEU A 84 3.57 1.89 16.45
CA LEU A 84 2.76 1.70 15.25
C LEU A 84 3.13 0.39 14.53
N TYR A 85 2.15 -0.19 13.84
CA TYR A 85 2.38 -1.27 12.86
C TYR A 85 2.03 -0.77 11.48
N ALA A 86 2.84 -1.11 10.47
CA ALA A 86 2.54 -0.78 9.08
C ALA A 86 2.29 -2.05 8.26
N TYR A 87 1.27 -2.00 7.39
CA TYR A 87 0.98 -3.03 6.40
C TYR A 87 1.36 -2.49 5.02
N ALA A 88 2.30 -3.14 4.35
CA ALA A 88 2.65 -2.85 2.97
C ALA A 88 1.88 -3.76 2.03
N TYR A 89 1.28 -3.22 0.98
CA TYR A 89 0.63 -3.98 -0.10
C TYR A 89 1.19 -3.58 -1.45
N GLN A 90 1.77 -4.53 -2.16
CA GLN A 90 2.26 -4.36 -3.51
C GLN A 90 1.37 -5.11 -4.49
N ILE A 91 0.78 -4.41 -5.46
CA ILE A 91 0.05 -5.04 -6.56
C ILE A 91 0.90 -4.93 -7.81
N ALA A 92 1.22 -6.07 -8.39
CA ALA A 92 1.92 -6.22 -9.66
C ALA A 92 0.95 -6.68 -10.74
N VAL A 93 0.99 -6.04 -11.90
CA VAL A 93 0.20 -6.44 -13.08
C VAL A 93 1.16 -6.88 -14.18
N ASN A 94 1.06 -8.14 -14.59
CA ASN A 94 1.78 -8.68 -15.73
C ASN A 94 1.21 -8.11 -17.03
N ASN A 95 2.09 -7.93 -18.02
CA ASN A 95 1.67 -7.58 -19.37
C ASN A 95 1.08 -8.80 -20.09
N VAL A 96 -0.18 -9.10 -19.79
CA VAL A 96 -0.95 -10.20 -20.41
C VAL A 96 -2.22 -9.66 -21.06
N SER A 97 -2.68 -10.37 -22.08
CA SER A 97 -3.93 -10.08 -22.78
C SER A 97 -4.96 -11.19 -22.56
N ASP A 98 -6.24 -10.84 -22.69
CA ASP A 98 -7.33 -11.82 -22.72
C ASP A 98 -7.36 -12.59 -24.07
N THR A 99 -8.30 -13.53 -24.18
CA THR A 99 -8.53 -14.31 -25.42
C THR A 99 -8.93 -13.46 -26.63
N SER A 100 -9.36 -12.21 -26.42
CA SER A 100 -9.72 -11.24 -27.44
C SER A 100 -8.58 -10.27 -27.78
N GLY A 101 -7.38 -10.48 -27.20
CA GLY A 101 -6.20 -9.64 -27.38
C GLY A 101 -6.21 -8.33 -26.57
N GLN A 102 -7.18 -8.13 -25.68
CA GLN A 102 -7.28 -6.91 -24.88
C GLN A 102 -6.25 -6.93 -23.74
N PRO A 103 -5.48 -5.85 -23.54
CA PRO A 103 -4.50 -5.77 -22.45
C PRO A 103 -5.20 -5.75 -21.10
N THR A 104 -4.54 -6.33 -20.10
CA THR A 104 -5.07 -6.39 -18.75
C THR A 104 -4.54 -5.25 -17.89
N SER A 105 -5.40 -4.59 -17.12
CA SER A 105 -5.02 -3.55 -16.15
C SER A 105 -5.79 -3.69 -14.84
N VAL A 106 -5.19 -3.19 -13.75
CA VAL A 106 -5.87 -3.01 -12.47
C VAL A 106 -6.18 -1.53 -12.33
N ASN A 107 -7.46 -1.17 -12.32
CA ASN A 107 -7.90 0.22 -12.22
C ASN A 107 -8.19 0.65 -10.77
N SER A 108 -8.49 -0.31 -9.90
CA SER A 108 -8.80 -0.08 -8.49
C SER A 108 -8.55 -1.35 -7.68
N ALA A 109 -8.16 -1.19 -6.41
CA ALA A 109 -8.11 -2.27 -5.44
C ALA A 109 -8.74 -1.81 -4.13
N THR A 110 -9.52 -2.69 -3.51
CA THR A 110 -10.11 -2.45 -2.19
C THR A 110 -9.48 -3.41 -1.20
N LEU A 111 -8.91 -2.87 -0.13
CA LEU A 111 -8.30 -3.62 0.96
C LEU A 111 -9.18 -3.43 2.20
N ALA A 112 -9.64 -4.54 2.77
CA ALA A 112 -10.41 -4.52 4.01
C ALA A 112 -9.50 -4.80 5.20
N PHE A 113 -9.63 -4.00 6.25
CA PHE A 113 -8.85 -4.10 7.48
C PHE A 113 -9.78 -4.28 8.68
N ASN A 114 -9.34 -5.05 9.68
CA ASN A 114 -10.11 -5.28 10.91
C ASN A 114 -9.98 -4.13 11.93
N GLY A 115 -9.58 -2.94 11.51
CA GLY A 115 -9.41 -1.80 12.40
C GLY A 115 -9.23 -0.47 11.67
N THR A 116 -9.50 0.62 12.39
CA THR A 116 -9.31 1.98 11.92
C THR A 116 -7.82 2.32 11.83
N PRO A 117 -7.30 2.70 10.63
CA PRO A 117 -5.93 3.17 10.48
C PRO A 117 -5.67 4.41 11.32
N THR A 118 -4.48 4.53 11.90
CA THR A 118 -4.10 5.68 12.73
C THR A 118 -3.28 6.66 11.88
N PRO A 119 -3.72 7.93 11.72
CA PRO A 119 -2.92 8.93 11.02
C PRO A 119 -1.64 9.22 11.78
N ALA A 120 -0.51 9.24 11.07
CA ALA A 120 0.79 9.60 11.61
C ALA A 120 1.47 10.61 10.69
N SER A 121 2.35 11.44 11.24
CA SER A 121 3.16 12.38 10.45
C SER A 121 4.61 11.93 10.52
N PHE A 122 5.11 11.37 9.42
CA PHE A 122 6.48 10.85 9.32
C PHE A 122 7.46 11.85 8.70
N THR A 123 6.95 12.96 8.16
CA THR A 123 7.76 14.08 7.63
C THR A 123 7.38 15.36 8.36
N SER A 124 8.38 16.11 8.82
CA SER A 124 8.17 17.35 9.59
C SER A 124 7.34 18.35 8.78
N GLY A 125 6.23 18.83 9.35
CA GLY A 125 5.30 19.76 8.70
C GLY A 125 4.29 19.13 7.74
N SER A 126 4.28 17.80 7.58
CA SER A 126 3.27 17.11 6.77
C SER A 126 1.96 16.91 7.51
N THR A 127 0.85 16.95 6.76
CA THR A 127 -0.46 16.55 7.30
C THR A 127 -0.39 15.05 7.66
N PRO A 128 -0.77 14.66 8.90
CA PRO A 128 -0.80 13.26 9.27
C PRO A 128 -1.61 12.45 8.28
N SER A 129 -1.06 11.33 7.82
CA SER A 129 -1.71 10.40 6.91
C SER A 129 -1.69 9.00 7.49
N SER A 130 -2.75 8.25 7.22
CA SER A 130 -2.80 6.81 7.46
C SER A 130 -2.27 6.01 6.28
N VAL A 131 -2.07 6.65 5.12
CA VAL A 131 -1.59 6.07 3.86
C VAL A 131 -0.30 6.72 3.43
N TYR A 132 0.66 5.91 3.01
CA TYR A 132 1.84 6.39 2.29
C TYR A 132 2.06 5.57 1.02
N VAL A 133 2.51 6.23 -0.04
CA VAL A 133 2.89 5.57 -1.29
C VAL A 133 4.41 5.56 -1.38
N VAL A 134 5.00 4.37 -1.36
CA VAL A 134 6.44 4.23 -1.60
C VAL A 134 6.69 4.05 -3.09
N THR A 135 7.48 4.96 -3.66
CA THR A 135 7.68 5.06 -5.11
C THR A 135 9.00 4.49 -5.61
N ASP A 136 9.85 3.95 -4.72
CA ASP A 136 11.19 3.50 -5.07
C ASP A 136 11.69 2.38 -4.15
N GLY A 137 12.79 1.74 -4.55
CA GLY A 137 13.60 0.87 -3.69
C GLY A 137 12.94 -0.45 -3.27
N GLN A 138 13.22 -0.88 -2.04
CA GLN A 138 12.71 -2.13 -1.46
C GLN A 138 12.13 -1.81 -0.09
N VAL A 139 10.92 -2.29 0.18
CA VAL A 139 10.25 -2.16 1.49
C VAL A 139 10.26 -3.52 2.16
N GLY A 140 11.15 -3.71 3.14
CA GLY A 140 11.38 -5.03 3.75
C GLY A 140 11.80 -6.08 2.73
N SER A 141 10.96 -7.10 2.52
CA SER A 141 11.15 -8.16 1.52
C SER A 141 10.38 -7.91 0.22
N LEU A 142 9.58 -6.83 0.15
CA LEU A 142 8.84 -6.43 -1.04
C LEU A 142 9.72 -5.51 -1.89
N ASN A 143 10.13 -5.99 -3.07
CA ASN A 143 10.87 -5.16 -4.02
C ASN A 143 9.89 -4.20 -4.71
N VAL A 144 9.98 -2.91 -4.38
CA VAL A 144 9.27 -1.89 -5.14
C VAL A 144 9.90 -1.90 -6.54
N PRO A 145 9.10 -2.05 -7.59
CA PRO A 145 9.65 -2.26 -8.92
C PRO A 145 10.31 -0.98 -9.39
N GLN A 146 11.56 -1.08 -9.81
CA GLN A 146 12.17 -0.02 -10.60
C GLN A 146 11.46 0.02 -11.95
N ALA A 147 10.90 1.18 -12.30
CA ALA A 147 10.41 1.41 -13.64
C ALA A 147 11.55 1.16 -14.63
N ALA A 148 11.42 0.12 -15.46
CA ALA A 148 12.30 -0.05 -16.61
C ALA A 148 12.20 1.19 -17.52
N PRO A 149 13.24 1.53 -18.30
CA PRO A 149 13.18 2.65 -19.24
C PRO A 149 11.90 2.58 -20.10
N GLY A 150 11.02 3.58 -19.97
CA GLY A 150 9.72 3.64 -20.66
C GLY A 150 8.51 3.05 -19.91
N SER A 151 8.66 2.62 -18.65
CA SER A 151 7.58 2.25 -17.73
C SER A 151 7.36 3.34 -16.68
N THR A 152 6.18 3.39 -16.06
CA THR A 152 5.87 4.30 -14.95
C THR A 152 5.36 3.52 -13.76
N ILE A 153 5.87 3.81 -12.57
CA ILE A 153 5.26 3.35 -11.32
C ILE A 153 3.93 4.09 -11.20
N GLN A 154 2.82 3.36 -11.12
CA GLN A 154 1.51 3.99 -10.94
C GLN A 154 1.23 4.10 -9.46
N THR A 155 1.24 5.33 -8.97
CA THR A 155 0.76 5.65 -7.64
C THR A 155 -0.77 5.64 -7.67
N PRO A 156 -1.46 5.09 -6.65
CA PRO A 156 -2.90 5.25 -6.50
C PRO A 156 -3.27 6.73 -6.60
N THR A 157 -4.24 7.07 -7.45
CA THR A 157 -4.73 8.46 -7.61
C THR A 157 -5.73 8.85 -6.53
N SER A 158 -6.34 7.86 -5.87
CA SER A 158 -7.21 8.03 -4.71
C SER A 158 -7.10 6.80 -3.83
N VAL A 159 -7.14 7.01 -2.52
CA VAL A 159 -7.31 5.93 -1.55
C VAL A 159 -8.50 6.26 -0.68
N ALA A 160 -9.52 5.40 -0.75
CA ALA A 160 -10.73 5.55 0.01
C ALA A 160 -10.76 4.56 1.18
N TRP A 161 -11.17 5.02 2.35
CA TRP A 161 -11.36 4.21 3.54
C TRP A 161 -12.82 4.20 3.96
N MET A 162 -13.33 3.01 4.26
CA MET A 162 -14.65 2.80 4.87
C MET A 162 -14.44 2.20 6.27
N PRO A 163 -14.86 2.89 7.35
CA PRO A 163 -14.79 2.39 8.73
C PRO A 163 -15.69 1.18 8.98
#